data_AF-A0A4Q5MZI8-F1
#
_entry.id   AF-A0A4Q5MZI8-F1
#
_cell.length_a   1.000
_cell.length_b   1.000
_cell.length_c   1.000
_cell.angle_alpha   90.00
_cell.angle_beta   90.00
_cell.angle_gamma   90.00
#
_symmetry.space_group_name_H-M   'P 1'
#
loop_
_entity.id
_entity.type
_entity.pdbx_description
1 polymer ?
#
loop_
_entity_poly.entity_id
_entity_poly.type
_entity_poly.pdbx_seq_one_letter_code
_entity_poly.pdbx_strand_id
1 'polypeptide(L)'
;MLQVRPERLAEYVADHQRVWPEMLEALSRTGWRNYSLFVRAEDGLVVGYFESDDASAAVRGMESEDVNRRWQESMAQYFVPGAAMEQVEQYFYLP
;
A
#
# COMPACT_ATOMS: atom_id res chain seq x y z
N MET A 1 8.16 0.73 0.74
CA MET A 1 8.29 -0.67 1.18
C MET A 1 7.84 -0.82 2.62
N LEU A 2 7.45 -2.03 3.02
CA LEU A 2 7.01 -2.37 4.38
C LEU A 2 7.30 -3.86 4.66
N GLN A 3 7.44 -4.20 5.94
CA GLN A 3 7.63 -5.59 6.37
C GLN A 3 6.32 -6.20 6.91
N VAL A 4 5.84 -7.24 6.23
CA VAL A 4 4.73 -8.09 6.68
C VAL A 4 5.30 -9.29 7.43
N ARG A 5 4.60 -9.77 8.45
CA ARG A 5 4.92 -11.00 9.17
C ARG A 5 4.84 -12.19 8.20
N PRO A 6 5.93 -12.93 7.96
CA PRO A 6 5.93 -14.04 7.00
C PRO A 6 4.81 -15.06 7.26
N GLU A 7 4.52 -15.35 8.53
CA GLU A 7 3.48 -16.29 8.95
C GLU A 7 2.05 -15.83 8.63
N ARG A 8 1.83 -14.54 8.36
CA ARG A 8 0.51 -13.98 7.98
C ARG A 8 0.45 -13.45 6.55
N LEU A 9 1.51 -13.67 5.77
CA LEU A 9 1.63 -13.09 4.43
C LEU A 9 0.51 -13.56 3.48
N ALA A 10 0.12 -14.83 3.58
CA ALA A 10 -0.96 -15.38 2.78
C ALA A 10 -2.31 -14.68 3.05
N GLU A 11 -2.62 -14.39 4.32
CA GLU A 11 -3.83 -13.66 4.72
C GLU A 11 -3.76 -12.21 4.22
N TYR A 12 -2.62 -11.54 4.40
CA TYR A 12 -2.38 -10.19 3.89
C TYR A 12 -2.67 -10.09 2.37
N VAL A 13 -2.13 -11.02 1.58
CA VAL A 13 -2.36 -11.06 0.12
C VAL A 13 -3.84 -11.34 -0.19
N ALA A 14 -4.47 -12.27 0.52
CA ALA A 14 -5.88 -12.62 0.31
C ALA A 14 -6.83 -11.43 0.59
N ASP A 15 -6.51 -10.59 1.59
CA ASP A 15 -7.26 -9.37 1.87
C ASP A 15 -7.00 -8.30 0.80
N HIS A 16 -5.78 -8.16 0.31
CA HIS A 16 -5.45 -7.24 -0.80
C HIS A 16 -6.00 -7.68 -2.16
N GLN A 17 -6.43 -8.94 -2.31
CA GLN A 17 -7.21 -9.38 -3.47
C GLN A 17 -8.71 -9.02 -3.35
N ARG A 18 -9.14 -8.56 -2.18
CA ARG A 18 -10.53 -8.20 -1.86
C ARG A 18 -10.63 -6.80 -1.26
N VAL A 19 -9.81 -5.88 -1.76
CA VAL A 19 -9.83 -4.47 -1.34
C VAL A 19 -11.24 -3.92 -1.44
N TRP A 20 -11.66 -3.16 -0.43
CA TRP A 20 -13.00 -2.59 -0.38
C TRP A 20 -13.24 -1.65 -1.58
N PRO A 21 -14.41 -1.70 -2.23
CA PRO A 21 -14.71 -0.81 -3.35
C PRO A 21 -14.52 0.68 -3.00
N GLU A 22 -14.95 1.11 -1.82
CA GLU A 22 -14.75 2.48 -1.32
C GLU A 22 -13.27 2.89 -1.21
N MET A 23 -12.37 1.94 -0.91
CA MET A 23 -10.93 2.19 -0.86
C MET A 23 -10.34 2.37 -2.26
N LEU A 24 -10.78 1.57 -3.23
CA LEU A 24 -10.39 1.70 -4.64
C LEU A 24 -10.87 3.03 -5.24
N GLU A 25 -12.09 3.45 -4.91
CA GLU A 25 -12.63 4.74 -5.31
C GLU A 25 -11.85 5.91 -4.70
N ALA A 26 -11.50 5.83 -3.41
CA ALA A 26 -10.69 6.85 -2.74
C ALA A 26 -9.28 6.97 -3.35
N LEU A 27 -8.62 5.85 -3.65
CA LEU A 27 -7.34 5.83 -4.37
C LEU A 27 -7.45 6.54 -5.72
N SER A 28 -8.47 6.18 -6.50
CA SER A 28 -8.69 6.77 -7.83
C SER A 28 -8.95 8.28 -7.74
N ARG A 29 -9.80 8.71 -6.80
CA ARG A 29 -10.17 10.13 -6.60
C ARG A 29 -8.99 10.98 -6.14
N THR A 30 -8.09 10.41 -5.34
CA THR A 30 -6.91 11.12 -4.83
C THR A 30 -5.72 11.09 -5.79
N GLY A 31 -5.90 10.54 -7.01
CA GLY A 31 -4.92 10.62 -8.09
C GLY A 31 -3.96 9.44 -8.17
N TRP A 32 -4.23 8.34 -7.47
CA TRP A 32 -3.45 7.11 -7.61
C TRP A 32 -3.86 6.38 -8.89
N ARG A 33 -2.89 6.06 -9.74
CA ARG A 33 -3.05 5.28 -10.97
C ARG A 33 -1.93 4.24 -11.10
N ASN A 34 -2.16 3.20 -11.91
CA ASN A 34 -1.23 2.09 -12.11
C ASN A 34 -0.71 1.47 -10.79
N TYR A 35 -1.57 1.44 -9.76
CA TYR A 35 -1.17 1.00 -8.42
C TYR A 35 -0.99 -0.53 -8.38
N SER A 36 0.23 -0.95 -8.06
CA SER A 36 0.63 -2.36 -7.95
C SER A 36 1.31 -2.63 -6.62
N LEU A 37 1.09 -3.84 -6.10
CA LEU A 37 1.77 -4.35 -4.91
C LEU A 37 2.59 -5.59 -5.29
N PHE A 38 3.84 -5.61 -4.86
CA PHE A 38 4.79 -6.69 -5.07
C PHE A 38 5.19 -7.27 -3.72
N VAL A 39 5.39 -8.58 -3.67
CA VAL A 39 5.75 -9.29 -2.46
C VAL A 39 6.97 -10.18 -2.72
N ARG A 40 7.90 -10.20 -1.77
CA ARG A 40 8.95 -11.20 -1.66
C ARG A 40 8.61 -12.13 -0.52
N ALA A 41 8.25 -13.37 -0.85
CA ALA A 41 7.63 -14.30 0.10
C ALA A 41 8.61 -14.82 1.15
N GLU A 42 9.91 -14.84 0.85
CA GLU A 42 10.95 -15.41 1.69
C GLU A 42 11.12 -14.65 3.01
N ASP A 43 10.96 -13.32 2.98
CA ASP A 43 11.10 -12.47 4.15
C ASP A 43 9.87 -11.63 4.47
N GLY A 44 8.86 -11.58 3.58
CA GLY A 44 7.64 -10.81 3.80
C GLY A 44 7.79 -9.33 3.43
N LEU A 45 8.79 -8.98 2.62
CA LEU A 45 8.92 -7.63 2.09
C LEU A 45 7.78 -7.34 1.10
N VAL A 46 7.09 -6.22 1.30
CA VAL A 46 6.09 -5.71 0.37
C VAL A 46 6.52 -4.35 -0.18
N VAL A 47 6.38 -4.18 -1.49
CA VAL A 47 6.67 -2.93 -2.21
C VAL A 47 5.41 -2.49 -2.96
N GLY A 48 4.98 -1.27 -2.73
CA GLY A 48 3.93 -0.63 -3.53
C GLY A 48 4.51 0.33 -4.54
N TYR A 49 3.92 0.36 -5.74
CA TYR A 49 4.22 1.31 -6.81
C TYR A 49 2.92 1.92 -7.29
N PHE A 50 2.85 3.24 -7.37
CA PHE A 50 1.75 3.94 -8.04
C PHE A 50 2.31 5.13 -8.80
N GLU A 51 1.55 5.58 -9.77
CA GLU A 51 1.79 6.82 -10.49
C GLU A 51 0.79 7.87 -10.04
N SER A 52 1.20 9.14 -10.05
CA SER A 52 0.36 10.31 -9.80
C SER A 52 1.01 11.53 -10.45
N ASP A 53 0.23 12.55 -10.80
CA ASP A 53 0.75 13.84 -11.28
C ASP A 53 1.45 14.60 -10.15
N ASP A 54 0.98 14.42 -8.91
CA ASP A 54 1.63 14.88 -7.69
C ASP A 54 1.49 13.80 -6.62
N ALA A 55 2.55 13.01 -6.43
CA ALA A 55 2.58 11.93 -5.45
C ALA A 55 2.39 12.44 -4.02
N SER A 56 2.90 13.63 -3.69
CA SER A 56 2.78 14.18 -2.35
C SER A 56 1.35 14.64 -2.06
N ALA A 57 0.68 15.25 -3.03
CA ALA A 57 -0.73 15.60 -2.93
C ALA A 57 -1.63 14.35 -2.85
N ALA A 58 -1.32 13.31 -3.63
CA ALA A 58 -2.07 12.07 -3.63
C ALA A 58 -1.98 11.31 -2.29
N VAL A 59 -0.79 11.27 -1.67
CA VAL A 59 -0.60 10.70 -0.34
C VAL A 59 -1.39 11.50 0.71
N ARG A 60 -1.25 12.84 0.73
CA ARG A 60 -2.02 13.70 1.66
C ARG A 60 -3.53 13.55 1.47
N GLY A 61 -3.99 13.41 0.23
CA GLY A 61 -5.39 13.15 -0.10
C GLY A 61 -5.88 11.86 0.57
N MET A 62 -5.15 10.76 0.41
CA MET A 62 -5.49 9.48 1.04
C MET A 62 -5.43 9.53 2.57
N GLU A 63 -4.48 10.27 3.16
CA GLU A 63 -4.39 10.44 4.62
C GLU A 63 -5.66 11.10 5.20
N SER A 64 -6.38 11.89 4.41
CA SER A 64 -7.63 12.55 4.82
C SER A 64 -8.89 11.68 4.67
N GLU A 65 -8.79 10.53 4.00
CA GLU A 65 -9.94 9.66 3.71
C GLU A 65 -10.23 8.71 4.88
N ASP A 66 -11.47 8.72 5.39
CA ASP A 66 -11.89 7.86 6.51
C ASP A 66 -11.74 6.36 6.20
N VAL A 67 -11.97 5.97 4.95
CA VAL A 67 -11.79 4.59 4.48
C VAL A 67 -10.33 4.15 4.56
N ASN A 68 -9.38 5.05 4.30
CA ASN A 68 -7.96 4.74 4.41
C ASN A 68 -7.60 4.44 5.86
N ARG A 69 -8.04 5.27 6.81
CA ARG A 69 -7.82 5.02 8.25
C ARG A 69 -8.34 3.64 8.67
N ARG A 70 -9.60 3.32 8.33
CA ARG A 70 -10.21 2.01 8.64
C ARG A 70 -9.45 0.85 7.99
N TRP A 71 -9.01 1.01 6.75
CA TRP A 71 -8.22 0.01 6.05
C TRP A 71 -6.87 -0.23 6.74
N GLN A 72 -6.14 0.84 7.08
CA GLN A 72 -4.86 0.74 7.80
C GLN A 72 -5.01 0.07 9.16
N GLU A 73 -6.06 0.40 9.93
CA GLU A 73 -6.39 -0.27 11.19
C GLU A 73 -6.59 -1.77 11.00
N SER A 74 -7.32 -2.19 9.96
CA SER A 74 -7.53 -3.61 9.63
C SER A 74 -6.25 -4.32 9.21
N MET A 75 -5.33 -3.62 8.52
CA MET A 75 -4.08 -4.19 8.00
C MET A 75 -2.97 -4.24 9.04
N ALA A 76 -3.01 -3.40 10.08
CA ALA A 76 -1.97 -3.27 11.10
C ALA A 76 -1.57 -4.62 11.76
N GLN A 77 -2.51 -5.56 11.86
CA GLN A 77 -2.29 -6.90 12.41
C GLN A 77 -1.32 -7.77 11.60
N TYR A 78 -1.02 -7.41 10.35
CA TYR A 78 -0.12 -8.15 9.47
C TYR A 78 1.33 -7.67 9.55
N PHE A 79 1.57 -6.46 10.07
CA PHE A 79 2.90 -5.85 10.02
C PHE A 79 3.77 -6.28 11.20
N VAL A 80 5.08 -6.35 10.95
CA VAL A 80 6.07 -6.54 12.02
C VAL A 80 5.98 -5.33 12.96
N PRO A 81 5.98 -5.51 14.30
CA PRO A 81 5.94 -4.39 15.23
C PRO A 81 7.06 -3.37 14.96
N GLY A 82 6.69 -2.10 14.82
CA GLY A 82 7.63 -1.02 14.49
C GLY A 82 8.02 -0.92 13.01
N ALA A 83 7.47 -1.78 12.14
CA ALA A 83 7.60 -1.60 10.71
C ALA A 83 6.91 -0.31 10.27
N ALA A 84 7.64 0.53 9.54
CA ALA A 84 7.15 1.76 8.97
C ALA A 84 7.16 1.65 7.44
N MET A 85 6.25 2.38 6.80
CA MET A 85 6.34 2.55 5.34
C MET A 85 7.53 3.45 5.02
N GLU A 86 8.44 2.93 4.21
CA GLU A 86 9.62 3.66 3.75
C GLU A 86 9.53 3.93 2.24
N GLN A 87 9.88 5.14 1.80
CA GLN A 87 9.97 5.43 0.37
C GLN A 87 11.23 4.79 -0.21
N VAL A 88 11.12 4.17 -1.38
CA VAL A 88 12.26 3.57 -2.09
C VAL A 88 12.66 4.51 -3.22
N GLU A 89 13.96 4.72 -3.39
CA GLU A 89 14.49 5.59 -4.45
C GLU A 89 14.33 4.92 -5.83
N GLN A 90 13.70 5.64 -6.74
CA GLN A 90 13.63 5.26 -8.14
C GLN A 90 14.90 5.72 -8.86
N TYR A 91 15.77 4.79 -9.24
CA TYR A 91 17.04 5.10 -9.92
C TYR A 91 16.91 5.20 -11.45
N PHE A 92 15.85 4.62 -12.05
CA PHE A 92 15.64 4.56 -13.50
C PHE A 92 14.15 4.43 -13.83
N TYR A 93 13.73 5.01 -14.96
CA TYR A 93 12.42 4.80 -15.56
C TYR A 93 12.48 5.02 -17.07
N LEU A 94 11.76 4.16 -17.80
CA LEU A 94 11.52 4.30 -19.22
C LEU A 94 10.00 4.39 -19.42
N PRO A 95 9.48 5.48 -19.99
CA PRO A 95 8.06 5.64 -20.28
C PRO A 95 7.56 4.76 -21.43
#